data_AF-A0A5N5H2D5-F1
#
_entry.id   AF-A0A5N5H2D5-F1
#
_cell.length_a   1.000
_cell.length_b   1.000
_cell.length_c   1.000
_cell.angle_alpha   90.00
_cell.angle_beta   90.00
_cell.angle_gamma   90.00
#
_symmetry.space_group_name_H-M   'P 1'
#
loop_
_entity.id
_entity.type
_entity.pdbx_description
1 polymer ?
#
loop_
_entity_poly.entity_id
_entity_poly.type
_entity_poly.pdbx_seq_one_letter_code
_entity_poly.pdbx_strand_id
1 'polypeptide(L)'
;MANRDRPVSVRGSKLTFHRNGKQVLTDGVGSIIWSTNTFSNADMEAWVLETGNLVLLNQEKKVVWQRFDFPADALLLSQKLVKNTTLVSMRGQETYLSGFYNFT
;
A
#
# COMPACT_ATOMS: atom_id res chain seq x y z
N MET A 1 -0.92 -0.95 -6.12
CA MET A 1 0.51 -0.63 -5.99
C MET A 1 0.73 0.54 -5.04
N ALA A 2 1.76 0.49 -4.18
CA ALA A 2 2.00 1.47 -3.12
C ALA A 2 2.78 2.72 -3.61
N ASN A 3 3.86 2.52 -4.37
CA ASN A 3 4.76 3.57 -4.86
C ASN A 3 4.63 3.80 -6.37
N ARG A 4 3.40 3.75 -6.86
CA ARG A 4 3.06 3.68 -8.28
C ARG A 4 3.72 4.77 -9.13
N ASP A 5 3.61 6.02 -8.69
CA ASP A 5 4.12 7.20 -9.40
C ASP A 5 5.50 7.65 -8.90
N ARG A 6 6.10 6.86 -8.01
CA ARG A 6 7.47 7.06 -7.50
C ARG A 6 8.20 5.71 -7.48
N PRO A 7 8.53 5.17 -8.67
CA PRO A 7 9.23 3.90 -8.77
C PRO A 7 10.63 4.00 -8.14
N VAL A 8 11.12 2.89 -7.61
CA VAL A 8 12.47 2.79 -7.05
C VAL A 8 13.33 1.87 -7.92
N SER A 9 14.63 2.14 -7.97
CA SER A 9 15.57 1.18 -8.55
C SER A 9 15.57 -0.12 -7.75
N VAL A 10 15.74 -1.24 -8.45
CA VAL A 10 15.76 -2.58 -7.84
C VAL A 10 16.92 -2.73 -6.86
N ARG A 11 18.08 -2.10 -7.15
CA ARG A 11 19.26 -2.19 -6.29
C ARG A 11 19.20 -1.20 -5.14
N GLY A 12 19.42 -1.70 -3.92
CA GLY A 12 19.55 -0.90 -2.71
C GLY A 12 18.24 -0.43 -2.10
N SER A 13 17.10 -0.55 -2.80
CA SER A 13 15.80 -0.21 -2.21
C SER A 13 15.40 -1.23 -1.15
N LYS A 14 14.68 -0.75 -0.12
CA LYS A 14 14.29 -1.55 1.04
C LYS A 14 12.92 -1.17 1.53
N LEU A 15 12.07 -2.18 1.73
CA LEU A 15 10.84 -2.08 2.52
C LEU A 15 11.13 -2.50 3.96
N THR A 16 10.85 -1.61 4.91
CA THR A 16 11.08 -1.84 6.34
C THR A 16 9.75 -1.83 7.08
N PHE A 17 9.56 -2.84 7.92
CA PHE A 17 8.42 -2.95 8.84
C PHE A 17 8.87 -2.55 10.24
N HIS A 18 8.27 -1.51 10.79
CA HIS A 18 8.52 -1.06 12.15
C HIS A 18 7.48 -1.67 13.10
N ARG A 19 7.90 -1.97 14.33
CA ARG A 19 7.00 -2.53 15.36
C ARG A 19 5.83 -1.62 15.69
N ASN A 20 5.99 -0.30 15.56
CA ASN A 20 4.93 0.69 15.74
C ASN A 20 3.92 0.74 14.56
N GLY A 21 3.94 -0.25 13.68
CA GLY A 21 3.02 -0.39 12.54
C GLY A 21 3.35 0.50 11.34
N LYS A 22 4.41 1.31 11.41
CA LYS A 22 4.86 2.08 10.25
C LYS A 22 5.56 1.16 9.26
N GLN A 23 5.20 1.25 7.98
CA GLN A 23 5.92 0.58 6.89
C GLN A 23 6.54 1.66 6.01
N VAL A 24 7.83 1.52 5.68
CA VAL A 24 8.58 2.54 4.93
C VAL A 24 9.33 1.90 3.78
N LEU A 25 9.09 2.40 2.57
CA LEU A 25 9.90 2.10 1.38
C LEU A 25 10.97 3.18 1.22
N THR A 26 12.22 2.76 1.17
CA THR A 26 13.38 3.62 0.90
C THR A 26 14.06 3.24 -0.41
N ASP A 27 14.65 4.23 -1.10
CA ASP A 27 15.50 3.99 -2.26
C ASP A 27 16.93 3.58 -1.86
N GLY A 28 17.79 3.33 -2.85
CA GLY A 28 19.18 2.89 -2.62
C GLY A 28 20.11 3.89 -1.95
N VAL A 29 19.69 5.15 -1.80
CA VAL A 29 20.44 6.19 -1.07
C VAL A 29 19.77 6.53 0.27
N GLY A 30 18.67 5.85 0.62
CA GLY A 30 17.97 5.97 1.90
C GLY A 30 16.81 6.97 1.91
N SER A 31 16.44 7.58 0.77
CA SER A 31 15.31 8.52 0.71
C SER A 31 13.99 7.78 0.90
N ILE A 32 13.05 8.37 1.65
CA ILE A 32 11.70 7.81 1.82
C ILE A 32 10.86 8.07 0.56
N ILE A 33 10.41 7.00 -0.06
CA ILE A 33 9.63 7.04 -1.30
C ILE A 33 8.14 6.85 -1.03
N TRP A 34 7.81 5.97 -0.09
CA TRP A 34 6.44 5.71 0.33
C TRP A 34 6.40 5.27 1.80
N SER A 35 5.30 5.59 2.49
CA SER A 35 5.00 5.00 3.79
C SER A 35 3.50 4.91 4.03
N THR A 36 3.08 4.01 4.91
CA THR A 36 1.67 3.87 5.34
C THR A 36 1.14 5.10 6.10
N ASN A 37 2.02 6.00 6.56
CA ASN A 37 1.71 7.11 7.47
C ASN A 37 0.95 6.67 8.74
N THR A 38 1.09 5.40 9.12
CA THR A 38 0.58 4.85 10.38
C THR A 38 1.60 5.03 11.50
N PHE A 39 1.11 5.22 12.72
CA PHE A 39 1.94 5.29 13.91
C PHE A 39 1.15 4.82 15.14
N SER A 40 1.81 4.04 16.00
CA SER A 40 1.24 3.54 17.25
C SER A 40 2.31 3.48 18.33
N ASN A 41 1.89 3.75 19.58
CA ASN A 41 2.76 3.59 20.74
C ASN A 41 2.88 2.12 21.20
N ALA A 42 2.06 1.23 20.65
CA ALA A 42 2.06 -0.20 20.92
C ALA A 42 2.54 -1.01 19.70
N ASP A 43 3.05 -2.21 19.97
CA ASP A 43 3.43 -3.19 18.95
C ASP A 43 2.23 -3.54 18.06
N MET A 44 2.48 -3.61 16.76
CA MET A 44 1.51 -3.95 15.71
C MET A 44 1.99 -5.12 14.87
N GLU A 45 1.04 -5.84 14.30
CA GLU A 45 1.31 -6.99 13.42
C GLU A 45 0.83 -6.69 12.00
N ALA A 46 1.60 -7.12 11.01
CA ALA A 46 1.24 -7.03 9.59
C ALA A 46 0.89 -8.42 9.05
N TRP A 47 -0.30 -8.56 8.46
CA TRP A 47 -0.82 -9.84 7.97
C TRP A 47 -1.29 -9.71 6.53
N VAL A 48 -1.00 -10.70 5.69
CA VAL A 48 -1.63 -10.84 4.37
C VAL A 48 -2.71 -11.89 4.49
N LEU A 49 -3.97 -11.47 4.34
CA LEU A 49 -5.12 -12.36 4.38
C LEU A 49 -5.21 -13.18 3.07
N GLU A 50 -5.96 -14.28 3.10
CA GLU A 50 -6.20 -15.12 1.91
C GLU A 50 -6.86 -14.35 0.76
N THR A 51 -7.58 -13.27 1.07
CA THR A 51 -8.16 -12.35 0.07
C THR A 51 -7.10 -11.50 -0.65
N GLY A 52 -5.84 -11.56 -0.23
CA GLY A 52 -4.75 -10.68 -0.70
C GLY A 52 -4.74 -9.31 0.00
N ASN A 53 -5.63 -9.09 0.97
CA ASN A 53 -5.64 -7.84 1.74
C ASN A 53 -4.49 -7.82 2.76
N LEU A 54 -3.59 -6.85 2.64
CA LEU A 54 -2.58 -6.56 3.65
C LEU A 54 -3.22 -5.70 4.74
N VAL A 55 -3.26 -6.20 5.97
CA VAL A 55 -3.82 -5.52 7.14
C VAL A 55 -2.76 -5.28 8.21
N LEU A 56 -2.90 -4.17 8.93
CA LEU A 56 -2.19 -3.90 10.17
C LEU A 56 -3.15 -4.08 11.34
N LEU A 57 -2.73 -4.89 12.31
CA LEU A 57 -3.49 -5.24 13.50
C LEU A 57 -2.84 -4.64 14.75
N ASN A 58 -3.66 -4.12 15.65
CA ASN A 58 -3.21 -3.77 17.00
C ASN A 58 -3.14 -5.01 17.91
N GLN A 59 -2.74 -4.82 19.16
CA GLN A 59 -2.64 -5.90 20.16
C GLN A 59 -3.98 -6.61 20.44
N GLU A 60 -5.11 -5.92 20.25
CA GLU A 60 -6.46 -6.48 20.37
C GLU A 60 -6.92 -7.21 19.09
N LYS A 61 -6.01 -7.43 18.12
CA LYS A 61 -6.32 -7.99 16.79
C LYS A 61 -7.36 -7.20 15.99
N LYS A 62 -7.49 -5.90 16.25
CA LYS A 62 -8.33 -4.99 15.46
C LYS A 62 -7.54 -4.42 14.29
N VAL A 63 -8.18 -4.39 13.12
CA VAL A 63 -7.62 -3.78 11.91
C VAL A 63 -7.58 -2.26 12.09
N VAL A 64 -6.39 -1.67 12.02
CA VAL A 64 -6.17 -0.21 12.12
C VAL A 64 -5.82 0.43 10.77
N TRP A 65 -5.38 -0.39 9.81
CA TRP A 65 -5.08 0.01 8.44
C TRP A 65 -5.19 -1.21 7.53
N GLN A 66 -5.64 -1.03 6.30
CA GLN A 66 -5.69 -2.09 5.31
C GLN A 66 -5.42 -1.55 3.89
N ARG A 67 -4.83 -2.39 3.05
CA ARG A 67 -4.49 -2.03 1.66
C ARG A 67 -5.74 -1.85 0.80
N PHE A 68 -6.82 -2.56 1.10
CA PHE A 68 -8.06 -2.51 0.33
C PHE A 68 -8.76 -1.13 0.33
N ASP A 69 -8.45 -0.27 1.30
CA ASP A 69 -8.95 1.11 1.33
C ASP A 69 -8.24 2.02 0.31
N PHE A 70 -7.17 1.52 -0.31
CA PHE A 70 -6.37 2.26 -1.29
C PHE A 70 -6.22 1.42 -2.57
N PRO A 71 -7.27 1.23 -3.38
CA PRO A 71 -7.14 0.51 -4.64
C PRO A 71 -6.17 1.23 -5.59
N ALA A 72 -5.65 0.48 -6.57
CA ALA A 72 -4.84 1.05 -7.65
C ALA A 72 -5.63 0.99 -8.95
N ASP A 73 -5.43 -0.07 -9.72
CA ASP A 73 -5.93 -0.28 -11.08
C ASP A 73 -6.91 -1.46 -11.18
N ALA A 74 -6.95 -2.31 -10.16
CA ALA A 74 -7.87 -3.44 -10.07
C ALA A 74 -8.63 -3.44 -8.74
N LEU A 75 -9.88 -3.90 -8.78
CA LEU A 75 -10.65 -4.32 -7.61
C LEU A 75 -10.49 -5.83 -7.43
N LEU A 76 -10.07 -6.24 -6.24
CA LEU A 76 -9.98 -7.65 -5.90
C LEU A 76 -11.33 -8.19 -5.40
N LEU A 77 -11.53 -9.50 -5.51
CA LEU A 77 -12.66 -10.18 -4.87
C LEU A 77 -12.68 -9.83 -3.37
N SER A 78 -13.86 -9.52 -2.85
CA SER A 78 -14.10 -9.01 -1.48
C SER A 78 -13.62 -7.58 -1.19
N GLN A 79 -13.00 -6.88 -2.14
CA GLN A 79 -12.72 -5.46 -2.01
C GLN A 79 -13.98 -4.64 -2.26
N LYS A 80 -14.38 -3.83 -1.27
CA LYS A 80 -15.52 -2.93 -1.40
C LYS A 80 -15.08 -1.66 -2.13
N LEU A 81 -15.78 -1.31 -3.20
CA LEU A 81 -15.70 0.02 -3.76
C LEU A 81 -16.69 0.92 -3.01
N VAL A 82 -16.17 1.85 -2.20
CA VAL A 82 -16.97 2.79 -1.41
C VAL A 82 -16.98 4.16 -2.07
N LYS A 83 -17.99 4.98 -1.77
CA LYS A 83 -18.07 6.36 -2.25
C LYS A 83 -16.76 7.11 -1.93
N ASN A 84 -16.23 7.88 -2.89
CA ASN A 84 -14.93 8.55 -2.86
C ASN A 84 -13.71 7.64 -3.07
N THR A 85 -13.90 6.44 -3.59
CA THR A 85 -12.81 5.59 -4.04
C THR A 85 -12.59 5.81 -5.54
N THR A 86 -11.34 5.97 -5.97
CA THR A 86 -11.02 6.10 -7.39
C THR A 86 -10.07 5.00 -7.82
N LEU A 87 -10.44 4.26 -8.86
CA LEU A 87 -9.53 3.40 -9.60
C LEU A 87 -8.86 4.22 -10.68
N VAL A 88 -7.56 4.02 -10.88
CA VAL A 88 -6.78 4.71 -11.92
C VAL A 88 -6.14 3.65 -12.81
N SER A 89 -6.39 3.72 -14.11
CA SER A 89 -5.85 2.75 -15.09
C SER A 89 -4.33 2.78 -15.12
N MET A 90 -3.68 1.69 -15.58
CA MET A 90 -2.27 1.73 -15.99
C MET A 90 -2.05 2.67 -17.16
N ARG A 91 -0.85 3.25 -17.25
CA ARG A 91 -0.48 4.16 -18.33
C ARG A 91 -0.27 3.43 -19.66
N GLY A 92 0.17 2.19 -19.59
CA GLY A 92 0.37 1.30 -20.72
C GLY A 92 0.75 -0.09 -20.22
N GLN A 93 0.87 -1.04 -21.15
CA GLN A 93 1.38 -2.37 -20.82
C GLN A 93 2.79 -2.24 -20.23
N GLU A 94 3.05 -2.93 -19.11
CA GLU A 94 4.29 -2.87 -18.32
C GLU A 94 4.65 -1.47 -17.75
N THR A 95 3.81 -0.46 -17.98
CA THR A 95 4.00 0.88 -17.45
C THR A 95 3.04 1.09 -16.30
N TYR A 96 3.45 0.63 -15.12
CA TYR A 96 2.64 0.65 -13.90
C TYR A 96 2.33 2.05 -13.35
N LEU A 97 2.82 3.13 -13.98
CA LEU A 97 2.45 4.51 -13.65
C LEU A 97 0.94 4.74 -13.77
N SER A 98 0.45 5.80 -13.12
CA SER A 98 -0.92 6.26 -13.28
C SER A 98 -1.19 6.65 -14.74
N GLY A 99 -2.27 6.10 -15.29
CA GLY A 99 -2.73 6.33 -16.65
C GLY A 99 -3.78 7.44 -16.73
N PHE A 100 -4.46 7.48 -17.88
CA PHE A 100 -5.37 8.58 -18.23
C PHE A 100 -6.84 8.33 -17.85
N TYR A 101 -7.20 7.09 -17.50
CA TYR A 101 -8.58 6.72 -17.20
C TYR A 101 -8.77 6.50 -15.71
N ASN A 102 -9.92 6.94 -15.20
CA ASN A 102 -10.33 6.68 -13.83
C ASN A 102 -11.77 6.17 -13.75
N PHE A 103 -12.08 5.48 -12.66
CA PHE A 103 -13.42 5.04 -12.30
C PHE A 103 -13.69 5.49 -10.87
N THR A 104 -14.78 6.24 -10.65
CA THR A 104 -15.13 6.87 -9.39
C THR A 104 -16.47 6.38 -8.86
#